data_AF-A0A851L5U3-F1
#
_entry.id   AF-A0A851L5U3-F1
#
_cell.length_a   1.000
_cell.length_b   1.000
_cell.length_c   1.000
_cell.angle_alpha   90.00
_cell.angle_beta   90.00
_cell.angle_gamma   90.00
#
_symmetry.space_group_name_H-M   'P 1'
#
loop_
_entity.id
_entity.type
_entity.pdbx_description
1 polymer ?
#
loop_
_entity_poly.entity_id
_entity_poly.type
_entity_poly.pdbx_seq_one_letter_code
_entity_poly.pdbx_strand_id
1 'polypeptide(L)'
;AFFPGDHHTAGDTHFDDDEYWTFRSSDAHGMDLFAVAVHEFGHAIGLTHISAIESIMRPYYQGPVGDPLKYDLPYEDKVRIWQLYGVRESVSPTAKPEVSKTDDHPILPELPENRSTVPFRRDVPNRCNTHFDAVAQIRGEAFFFKGKYFWRLTRNKHLVSLQPAQIHRFWRGLPLNLDSLDAVYERTSDHKIVFFKGDRYWVFKDNNVEEGYPRPISDFGLPLGGIDAAFSWAHNDKTYFFKDNLYWRYDDHERRMDVGYPSETLLWKGIPSPLDDAMRWSDGES
;
A
#
# COMPACT_ATOMS: atom_id res chain seq x y z
N ALA A 1 15.80 2.23 7.38
CA ALA A 1 16.78 1.19 7.72
C ALA A 1 16.52 0.66 9.12
N PHE A 2 17.02 -0.53 9.45
CA PHE A 2 16.96 -1.12 10.78
C PHE A 2 18.28 -0.94 11.54
N PHE A 3 18.22 -0.71 12.84
CA PHE A 3 19.39 -0.61 13.71
C PHE A 3 20.17 -1.94 13.80
N PRO A 4 21.45 -1.91 14.24
CA PRO A 4 22.18 -3.12 14.62
C PRO A 4 21.45 -3.93 15.69
N GLY A 5 21.57 -5.27 15.62
CA GLY A 5 20.93 -6.20 16.55
C GLY A 5 21.08 -7.66 16.08
N ASP A 6 20.47 -8.58 16.83
CA ASP A 6 20.60 -10.03 16.59
C ASP A 6 19.55 -10.61 15.62
N HIS A 7 18.62 -9.77 15.15
CA HIS A 7 17.59 -10.18 14.20
C HIS A 7 18.16 -10.30 12.79
N HIS A 8 17.59 -11.20 11.98
CA HIS A 8 18.01 -11.42 10.59
C HIS A 8 17.84 -10.17 9.69
N THR A 9 17.06 -9.17 10.10
CA THR A 9 16.90 -7.89 9.40
C THR A 9 17.74 -6.76 9.98
N ALA A 10 18.61 -7.04 10.96
CA ALA A 10 19.41 -6.02 11.59
C ALA A 10 20.43 -5.44 10.60
N GLY A 11 20.48 -4.12 10.50
CA GLY A 11 21.31 -3.43 9.49
C GLY A 11 20.70 -3.37 8.09
N ASP A 12 19.52 -3.98 7.84
CA ASP A 12 18.88 -3.90 6.54
C ASP A 12 18.42 -2.47 6.23
N THR A 13 18.69 -2.04 5.00
CA THR A 13 18.22 -0.76 4.47
C THR A 13 17.30 -1.01 3.29
N HIS A 14 16.10 -0.42 3.34
CA HIS A 14 15.12 -0.46 2.26
C HIS A 14 14.92 0.95 1.73
N PHE A 15 14.89 1.08 0.40
CA PHE A 15 14.61 2.32 -0.31
C PHE A 15 13.24 2.18 -0.99
N ASP A 16 12.45 3.25 -0.95
CA ASP A 16 11.13 3.27 -1.59
C ASP A 16 11.28 3.44 -3.12
N ASP A 17 10.83 2.47 -3.90
CA ASP A 17 10.96 2.49 -5.37
C ASP A 17 9.93 3.43 -6.04
N ASP A 18 8.96 3.97 -5.28
CA ASP A 18 8.02 4.99 -5.78
C ASP A 18 8.65 6.39 -5.87
N GLU A 19 9.85 6.57 -5.29
CA GLU A 19 10.54 7.84 -5.25
C GLU A 19 11.32 8.11 -6.54
N TYR A 20 11.34 9.39 -6.97
CA TYR A 20 12.12 9.79 -8.13
C TYR A 20 13.60 9.92 -7.75
N TRP A 21 14.30 8.77 -7.76
CA TRP A 21 15.71 8.68 -7.43
C TRP A 21 16.60 9.36 -8.46
N THR A 22 17.47 10.25 -7.99
CA THR A 22 18.51 10.88 -8.77
C THR A 22 19.89 10.49 -8.22
N PHE A 23 20.91 10.52 -9.08
CA PHE A 23 22.29 10.24 -8.69
C PHE A 23 23.22 11.24 -9.39
N ARG A 24 24.03 11.96 -8.61
CA ARG A 24 24.94 13.02 -9.10
C ARG A 24 24.22 14.15 -9.87
N SER A 25 22.93 14.34 -9.60
CA SER A 25 22.18 15.46 -10.16
C SER A 25 22.45 16.72 -9.36
N SER A 26 22.71 17.84 -10.04
CA SER A 26 22.76 19.17 -9.42
C SER A 26 21.36 19.74 -9.15
N ASP A 27 20.32 19.10 -9.69
CA ASP A 27 18.96 19.61 -9.66
C ASP A 27 18.25 19.10 -8.40
N ALA A 28 17.60 19.99 -7.66
CA ALA A 28 16.79 19.65 -6.48
C ALA A 28 15.46 18.94 -6.81
N HIS A 29 15.22 18.62 -8.08
CA HIS A 29 14.03 17.92 -8.54
C HIS A 29 14.26 16.41 -8.44
N GLY A 30 13.93 15.84 -7.28
CA GLY A 30 14.05 14.41 -6.98
C GLY A 30 14.76 14.13 -5.65
N MET A 31 14.84 12.85 -5.30
CA MET A 31 15.56 12.39 -4.12
C MET A 31 16.95 11.88 -4.49
N ASP A 32 17.99 12.49 -3.95
CA ASP A 32 19.37 12.08 -4.17
C ASP A 32 19.64 10.77 -3.44
N LEU A 33 19.78 9.70 -4.23
CA LEU A 33 19.97 8.34 -3.71
C LEU A 33 21.21 8.25 -2.82
N PHE A 34 22.27 9.00 -3.13
CA PHE A 34 23.49 8.99 -2.33
C PHE A 34 23.26 9.62 -0.94
N ALA A 35 22.64 10.80 -0.87
CA ALA A 35 22.30 11.46 0.38
C ALA A 35 21.42 10.57 1.27
N VAL A 36 20.37 9.98 0.70
CA VAL A 36 19.46 9.08 1.44
C VAL A 36 20.21 7.81 1.87
N ALA A 37 21.02 7.21 1.01
CA ALA A 37 21.79 6.02 1.37
C ALA A 37 22.76 6.28 2.54
N VAL A 38 23.45 7.43 2.55
CA VAL A 38 24.33 7.79 3.67
C VAL A 38 23.54 7.92 4.98
N HIS A 39 22.37 8.56 4.94
CA HIS A 39 21.47 8.66 6.11
C HIS A 39 21.05 7.28 6.61
N GLU A 40 20.52 6.44 5.71
CA GLU A 40 19.98 5.14 6.06
C GLU A 40 21.07 4.17 6.54
N PHE A 41 22.26 4.20 5.94
CA PHE A 41 23.41 3.44 6.43
C PHE A 41 23.86 3.92 7.81
N GLY A 42 23.69 5.21 8.13
CA GLY A 42 23.89 5.72 9.47
C GLY A 42 23.01 4.99 10.50
N HIS A 43 21.73 4.76 10.20
CA HIS A 43 20.87 3.94 11.05
C HIS A 43 21.33 2.48 11.11
N ALA A 44 21.69 1.90 9.96
CA ALA A 44 22.18 0.52 9.90
C ALA A 44 23.43 0.27 10.75
N ILE A 45 24.26 1.31 10.96
CA ILE A 45 25.44 1.26 11.82
C ILE A 45 25.21 1.88 13.22
N GLY A 46 23.98 2.19 13.61
CA GLY A 46 23.66 2.55 14.99
C GLY A 46 23.49 4.05 15.29
N LEU A 47 23.61 4.93 14.30
CA LEU A 47 23.35 6.36 14.49
C LEU A 47 21.85 6.63 14.57
N THR A 48 21.42 7.39 15.58
CA THR A 48 20.05 7.88 15.70
C THR A 48 19.89 9.25 15.03
N HIS A 49 18.64 9.66 14.79
CA HIS A 49 18.34 11.00 14.31
C HIS A 49 18.95 12.12 15.15
N ILE A 50 19.25 13.24 14.49
CA ILE A 50 19.87 14.43 15.09
C ILE A 50 19.11 15.68 14.64
N SER A 51 18.97 16.67 15.52
CA SER A 51 18.33 17.96 15.20
C SER A 51 19.28 18.98 14.56
N ALA A 52 20.55 18.63 14.33
CA ALA A 52 21.56 19.53 13.76
C ALA A 52 21.24 19.80 12.29
N ILE A 53 21.31 21.08 11.89
CA ILE A 53 20.91 21.52 10.55
C ILE A 53 21.82 20.90 9.48
N GLU A 54 23.12 20.81 9.73
CA GLU A 54 24.09 20.30 8.75
C GLU A 54 24.27 18.77 8.82
N SER A 55 23.53 18.06 9.66
CA SER A 55 23.70 16.60 9.85
C SER A 55 22.97 15.82 8.77
N ILE A 56 23.65 14.82 8.21
CA ILE A 56 23.03 13.88 7.29
C ILE A 56 22.00 13.00 8.00
N MET A 57 22.14 12.80 9.31
CA MET A 57 21.21 12.06 10.17
C MET A 57 19.99 12.87 10.63
N ARG A 58 19.70 14.02 10.01
CA ARG A 58 18.48 14.78 10.30
C ARG A 58 17.25 14.03 9.77
N PRO A 59 16.13 13.97 10.52
CA PRO A 59 14.94 13.20 10.12
C PRO A 59 14.19 13.74 8.89
N TYR A 60 14.65 14.85 8.30
CA TYR A 60 14.04 15.47 7.13
C TYR A 60 15.09 15.59 6.03
N TYR A 61 14.73 15.16 4.82
CA TYR A 61 15.57 15.25 3.63
C TYR A 61 15.97 16.72 3.36
N GLN A 62 17.26 16.93 3.07
CA GLN A 62 17.85 18.26 2.92
C GLN A 62 18.22 18.62 1.47
N GLY A 63 18.02 17.69 0.53
CA GLY A 63 18.47 17.83 -0.85
C GLY A 63 19.77 17.06 -1.15
N PRO A 64 20.25 17.16 -2.41
CA PRO A 64 21.49 16.50 -2.83
C PRO A 64 22.71 17.03 -2.08
N VAL A 65 23.64 16.13 -1.74
CA VAL A 65 24.88 16.46 -1.02
C VAL A 65 26.09 16.69 -1.94
N GLY A 66 25.84 16.84 -3.24
CA GLY A 66 26.87 17.11 -4.25
C GLY A 66 27.53 15.84 -4.79
N ASP A 67 28.79 15.95 -5.22
CA ASP A 67 29.55 14.85 -5.81
C ASP A 67 29.95 13.82 -4.73
N PRO A 68 29.47 12.56 -4.81
CA PRO A 68 29.82 11.51 -3.85
C PRO A 68 31.32 11.29 -3.65
N LEU A 69 32.16 11.60 -4.67
CA LEU A 69 33.61 11.46 -4.58
C LEU A 69 34.29 12.58 -3.77
N LYS A 70 33.56 13.67 -3.52
CA LYS A 70 34.03 14.85 -2.75
C LYS A 70 33.23 15.05 -1.47
N TYR A 71 32.19 14.23 -1.26
CA TYR A 71 31.37 14.31 -0.08
C TYR A 71 32.20 13.97 1.16
N ASP A 72 32.09 14.82 2.17
CA ASP A 72 32.70 14.63 3.46
C ASP A 72 31.62 14.67 4.53
N LEU A 73 31.69 13.73 5.47
CA LEU A 73 30.67 13.58 6.50
C LEU A 73 30.72 14.81 7.43
N PRO A 74 29.56 15.42 7.79
CA PRO A 74 29.52 16.52 8.74
C PRO A 74 30.18 16.16 10.07
N TYR A 75 30.82 17.14 10.72
CA TYR A 75 31.58 16.91 11.95
C TYR A 75 30.74 16.27 13.06
N GLU A 76 29.48 16.66 13.20
CA GLU A 76 28.54 16.10 14.18
C GLU A 76 28.29 14.60 13.97
N ASP A 77 28.20 14.16 12.71
CA ASP A 77 27.99 12.76 12.36
C ASP A 77 29.30 11.96 12.56
N LYS A 78 30.46 12.55 12.26
CA LYS A 78 31.80 11.97 12.52
C LYS A 78 32.03 11.71 14.01
N VAL A 79 31.72 12.68 14.87
CA VAL A 79 31.91 12.54 16.32
C VAL A 79 31.07 11.39 16.87
N ARG A 80 29.83 11.25 16.42
CA ARG A 80 28.94 10.19 16.90
C ARG A 80 29.34 8.80 16.41
N ILE A 81 29.79 8.68 15.17
CA ILE A 81 30.30 7.38 14.72
C ILE A 81 31.58 6.99 15.46
N TRP A 82 32.44 7.96 15.80
CA TRP A 82 33.60 7.72 16.66
C TRP A 82 33.22 7.35 18.09
N GLN A 83 32.11 7.86 18.63
CA GLN A 83 31.62 7.43 19.94
C GLN A 83 31.16 5.97 19.94
N LEU A 84 30.60 5.48 18.83
CA LEU A 84 30.15 4.09 18.71
C LEU A 84 31.31 3.13 18.43
N TYR A 85 32.24 3.49 17.54
CA TYR A 85 33.25 2.56 17.01
C TYR A 85 34.72 2.96 17.28
N GLY A 86 34.95 4.11 17.90
CA GLY A 86 36.27 4.67 18.11
C GLY A 86 36.82 5.45 16.91
N VAL A 87 37.93 6.15 17.13
CA VAL A 87 38.70 6.79 16.05
C VAL A 87 39.71 5.77 15.56
N ARG A 88 39.92 5.70 14.24
CA ARG A 88 40.78 4.70 13.59
C ARG A 88 42.23 4.65 14.14
N GLU A 89 42.70 5.73 14.76
CA GLU A 89 44.02 5.83 15.42
C GLU A 89 44.03 5.36 16.89
N SER A 90 42.88 5.30 17.56
CA SER A 90 42.76 4.89 18.98
C SER A 90 42.31 3.44 19.18
N VAL A 91 41.97 2.73 18.10
CA VAL A 91 41.79 1.27 18.14
C VAL A 91 43.19 0.64 18.04
N SER A 92 43.76 0.25 19.18
CA SER A 92 45.00 -0.54 19.18
C SER A 92 44.77 -1.81 18.35
N PRO A 93 45.64 -2.16 17.37
CA PRO A 93 45.59 -3.44 16.66
C PRO A 93 46.09 -4.55 17.59
N THR A 94 45.43 -4.74 18.73
CA THR A 94 45.68 -5.81 19.70
C THR A 94 44.46 -6.71 19.82
N ALA A 95 43.98 -7.15 18.68
CA ALA A 95 43.79 -8.56 18.45
C ALA A 95 44.34 -8.83 17.06
N LYS A 96 45.55 -9.40 16.97
CA LYS A 96 45.88 -10.16 15.77
C LYS A 96 44.79 -11.25 15.71
N PRO A 97 43.97 -11.32 14.66
CA PRO A 97 43.37 -12.60 14.33
C PRO A 97 44.57 -13.54 14.19
N GLU A 98 44.58 -14.66 14.89
CA GLU A 98 45.44 -15.76 14.47
C GLU A 98 45.06 -16.04 13.02
N VAL A 99 45.89 -15.58 12.09
CA VAL A 99 45.78 -15.90 10.69
C VAL A 99 46.18 -17.37 10.57
N SER A 100 45.23 -18.26 10.85
CA SER A 100 45.18 -19.52 10.14
C SER A 100 45.12 -19.14 8.67
N LYS A 101 46.20 -19.42 7.92
CA LYS A 101 46.26 -19.23 6.48
C LYS A 101 45.18 -20.09 5.83
N THR A 102 43.97 -19.56 5.73
CA THR A 102 43.05 -19.86 4.64
C THR A 102 42.92 -18.55 3.88
N ASP A 103 43.17 -18.60 2.57
CA ASP A 103 42.99 -17.49 1.63
C ASP A 103 41.49 -17.15 1.48
N ASP A 104 40.79 -16.91 2.58
CA ASP A 104 39.44 -16.38 2.57
C ASP A 104 39.56 -14.85 2.53
N HIS A 105 39.75 -14.34 1.32
CA HIS A 105 39.28 -12.99 1.01
C HIS A 105 37.85 -12.85 1.55
N PRO A 106 37.45 -11.70 2.14
CA PRO A 106 36.04 -11.48 2.42
C PRO A 106 35.31 -11.66 1.09
N ILE A 107 34.52 -12.74 1.01
CA ILE A 107 33.71 -13.03 -0.16
C ILE A 107 32.81 -11.81 -0.28
N LEU A 108 33.05 -11.00 -1.33
CA LEU A 108 32.08 -9.99 -1.75
C LEU A 108 30.75 -10.73 -1.77
N PRO A 109 29.71 -10.25 -1.05
CA PRO A 109 28.40 -10.85 -1.14
C PRO A 109 28.12 -11.04 -2.62
N GLU A 110 27.82 -12.26 -3.04
CA GLU A 110 27.40 -12.47 -4.41
C GLU A 110 26.32 -11.44 -4.70
N LEU A 111 26.42 -10.75 -5.85
CA LEU A 111 25.35 -9.90 -6.35
C LEU A 111 24.06 -10.64 -6.02
N PRO A 112 23.15 -10.05 -5.21
CA PRO A 112 21.96 -10.76 -4.79
C PRO A 112 21.39 -11.37 -6.06
N GLU A 113 21.21 -12.69 -6.06
CA GLU A 113 20.51 -13.33 -7.17
C GLU A 113 19.30 -12.44 -7.45
N ASN A 114 18.92 -12.24 -8.71
CA ASN A 114 17.72 -11.49 -9.08
C ASN A 114 16.43 -12.26 -8.69
N ARG A 115 16.52 -12.92 -7.54
CA ARG A 115 15.61 -13.76 -6.83
C ARG A 115 15.29 -12.96 -5.59
N SER A 116 14.13 -12.31 -5.66
CA SER A 116 13.51 -11.65 -4.52
C SER A 116 13.68 -12.55 -3.27
N THR A 117 14.38 -12.05 -2.26
CA THR A 117 14.51 -12.69 -0.94
C THR A 117 13.18 -12.75 -0.21
N VAL A 118 12.14 -12.11 -0.75
CA VAL A 118 10.76 -12.36 -0.37
C VAL A 118 10.46 -13.81 -0.76
N PRO A 119 10.26 -14.73 0.20
CA PRO A 119 9.68 -16.02 -0.13
C PRO A 119 8.42 -15.70 -0.92
N PHE A 120 8.23 -16.26 -2.13
CA PHE A 120 6.94 -16.22 -2.79
C PHE A 120 5.94 -16.73 -1.77
N ARG A 121 5.24 -15.82 -1.09
CA ARG A 121 4.18 -16.18 -0.16
C ARG A 121 3.14 -16.76 -1.10
N ARG A 122 3.09 -18.08 -1.19
CA ARG A 122 2.19 -18.82 -2.10
C ARG A 122 0.73 -18.38 -1.92
N ASP A 123 0.42 -17.79 -0.76
CA ASP A 123 -0.90 -17.29 -0.38
C ASP A 123 -1.20 -15.86 -0.87
N VAL A 124 -0.27 -15.17 -1.53
CA VAL A 124 -0.48 -13.80 -2.04
C VAL A 124 -0.89 -13.87 -3.52
N PRO A 125 -2.09 -13.38 -3.87
CA PRO A 125 -2.59 -13.43 -5.25
C PRO A 125 -1.73 -12.58 -6.19
N ASN A 126 -1.53 -13.08 -7.42
CA ASN A 126 -0.83 -12.34 -8.48
C ASN A 126 -1.82 -11.48 -9.26
N ARG A 127 -1.66 -10.16 -9.20
CA ARG A 127 -2.51 -9.16 -9.88
C ARG A 127 -2.71 -9.40 -11.38
N CYS A 128 -1.74 -9.98 -12.08
CA CYS A 128 -1.78 -10.17 -13.54
C CYS A 128 -2.47 -11.46 -13.96
N ASN A 129 -2.69 -12.40 -13.04
CA ASN A 129 -3.27 -13.71 -13.33
C ASN A 129 -4.36 -14.09 -12.32
N THR A 130 -5.05 -13.08 -11.76
CA THR A 130 -6.15 -13.26 -10.82
C THR A 130 -7.37 -12.51 -11.32
N HIS A 131 -8.56 -13.01 -11.02
CA HIS A 131 -9.76 -12.19 -11.01
C HIS A 131 -9.84 -11.42 -9.68
N PHE A 132 -10.68 -10.40 -9.63
CA PHE A 132 -10.96 -9.63 -8.42
C PHE A 132 -12.31 -10.06 -7.86
N ASP A 133 -12.52 -9.83 -6.56
CA ASP A 133 -13.79 -10.13 -5.90
C ASP A 133 -14.66 -8.88 -5.72
N ALA A 134 -14.02 -7.71 -5.63
CA ALA A 134 -14.69 -6.41 -5.59
C ALA A 134 -13.78 -5.30 -6.15
N VAL A 135 -14.35 -4.27 -6.77
CA VAL A 135 -13.67 -3.12 -7.34
C VAL A 135 -14.49 -1.89 -7.01
N ALA A 136 -13.81 -0.84 -6.55
CA ALA A 136 -14.50 0.36 -6.12
C ALA A 136 -13.67 1.59 -6.42
N GLN A 137 -14.34 2.66 -6.84
CA GLN A 137 -13.76 3.99 -6.76
C GLN A 137 -14.04 4.55 -5.37
N ILE A 138 -12.97 4.89 -4.64
CA ILE A 138 -13.03 5.48 -3.30
C ILE A 138 -12.15 6.73 -3.32
N ARG A 139 -12.75 7.90 -3.09
CA ARG A 139 -12.07 9.20 -3.06
C ARG A 139 -11.28 9.50 -4.33
N GLY A 140 -11.77 8.99 -5.46
CA GLY A 140 -11.15 9.12 -6.79
C GLY A 140 -10.01 8.14 -7.07
N GLU A 141 -9.64 7.28 -6.13
CA GLU A 141 -8.70 6.18 -6.36
C GLU A 141 -9.46 4.89 -6.67
N ALA A 142 -8.91 3.99 -7.48
CA ALA A 142 -9.50 2.67 -7.69
C ALA A 142 -8.91 1.67 -6.70
N PHE A 143 -9.76 0.86 -6.11
CA PHE A 143 -9.39 -0.24 -5.24
C PHE A 143 -9.83 -1.54 -5.90
N PHE A 144 -8.92 -2.52 -5.92
CA PHE A 144 -9.15 -3.86 -6.45
C PHE A 144 -8.95 -4.86 -5.33
N PHE A 145 -10.02 -5.51 -4.87
CA PHE A 145 -10.01 -6.42 -3.74
C PHE A 145 -9.90 -7.87 -4.22
N LYS A 146 -9.06 -8.65 -3.53
CA LYS A 146 -8.92 -10.09 -3.75
C LYS A 146 -8.63 -10.82 -2.44
N GLY A 147 -9.57 -11.62 -2.01
CA GLY A 147 -9.59 -12.32 -0.75
C GLY A 147 -9.40 -11.37 0.44
N LYS A 148 -8.33 -11.58 1.20
CA LYS A 148 -7.92 -10.72 2.32
C LYS A 148 -7.03 -9.53 1.91
N TYR A 149 -6.85 -9.31 0.62
CA TYR A 149 -5.90 -8.36 0.03
C TYR A 149 -6.57 -7.33 -0.86
N PHE A 150 -5.89 -6.22 -1.13
CA PHE A 150 -6.28 -5.27 -2.16
C PHE A 150 -5.08 -4.56 -2.79
N TRP A 151 -5.28 -4.06 -4.01
CA TRP A 151 -4.42 -3.10 -4.68
C TRP A 151 -5.14 -1.76 -4.82
N ARG A 152 -4.36 -0.68 -4.91
CA ARG A 152 -4.86 0.67 -5.07
C ARG A 152 -4.19 1.33 -6.27
N LEU A 153 -5.00 1.95 -7.13
CA LEU A 153 -4.55 2.79 -8.23
C LEU A 153 -4.91 4.24 -7.92
N THR A 154 -3.93 5.12 -8.10
CA THR A 154 -4.15 6.57 -7.97
C THR A 154 -5.12 7.07 -9.05
N ARG A 155 -5.59 8.31 -8.90
CA ARG A 155 -6.40 9.02 -9.91
C ARG A 155 -5.75 9.02 -11.31
N ASN A 156 -4.42 9.02 -11.36
CA ASN A 156 -3.64 9.01 -12.60
C ASN A 156 -3.40 7.59 -13.14
N LYS A 157 -4.14 6.59 -12.62
CA LYS A 157 -4.06 5.17 -13.02
C LYS A 157 -2.69 4.53 -12.73
N HIS A 158 -1.90 5.13 -11.85
CA HIS A 158 -0.65 4.53 -11.39
C HIS A 158 -0.91 3.59 -10.21
N LEU A 159 -0.37 2.38 -10.29
CA LEU A 159 -0.43 1.41 -9.22
C LEU A 159 0.42 1.90 -8.04
N VAL A 160 -0.18 1.97 -6.85
CA VAL A 160 0.48 2.47 -5.62
C VAL A 160 1.50 1.48 -5.07
N SER A 161 1.31 0.18 -5.28
CA SER A 161 2.30 -0.82 -4.87
C SER A 161 2.16 -2.09 -5.68
N LEU A 162 3.29 -2.69 -6.03
CA LEU A 162 3.32 -4.00 -6.69
C LEU A 162 2.81 -5.12 -5.78
N GLN A 163 2.99 -4.96 -4.46
CA GLN A 163 2.54 -5.90 -3.44
C GLN A 163 1.14 -5.51 -2.93
N PRO A 164 0.21 -6.47 -2.78
CA PRO A 164 -1.09 -6.13 -2.23
C PRO A 164 -1.00 -5.77 -0.75
N ALA A 165 -1.81 -4.80 -0.34
CA ALA A 165 -2.06 -4.49 1.05
C ALA A 165 -3.09 -5.45 1.66
N GLN A 166 -3.02 -5.70 2.97
CA GLN A 166 -4.04 -6.49 3.66
C GLN A 166 -5.24 -5.62 4.04
N ILE A 167 -6.44 -6.10 3.75
CA ILE A 167 -7.69 -5.37 3.99
C ILE A 167 -7.80 -4.96 5.47
N HIS A 168 -7.65 -5.89 6.42
CA HIS A 168 -7.83 -5.61 7.85
C HIS A 168 -6.81 -4.62 8.45
N ARG A 169 -5.66 -4.42 7.79
CA ARG A 169 -4.64 -3.45 8.24
C ARG A 169 -5.01 -2.03 7.85
N PHE A 170 -5.71 -1.89 6.73
CA PHE A 170 -6.14 -0.60 6.21
C PHE A 170 -7.56 -0.24 6.66
N TRP A 171 -8.50 -1.17 6.52
CA TRP A 171 -9.91 -1.05 6.87
C TRP A 171 -10.17 -1.70 8.24
N ARG A 172 -10.29 -0.88 9.28
CA ARG A 172 -10.46 -1.35 10.67
C ARG A 172 -11.93 -1.64 10.96
N GLY A 173 -12.22 -2.90 11.31
CA GLY A 173 -13.56 -3.34 11.74
C GLY A 173 -14.21 -4.39 10.86
N LEU A 174 -13.62 -4.71 9.71
CA LEU A 174 -14.01 -5.91 8.95
C LEU A 174 -13.58 -7.19 9.70
N PRO A 175 -14.27 -8.33 9.50
CA PRO A 175 -13.91 -9.61 10.13
C PRO A 175 -12.45 -10.01 9.84
N LEU A 176 -11.73 -10.51 10.85
CA LEU A 176 -10.33 -10.94 10.66
C LEU A 176 -10.19 -12.17 9.76
N ASN A 177 -11.24 -12.99 9.71
CA ASN A 177 -11.35 -14.19 8.88
C ASN A 177 -12.09 -13.93 7.56
N LEU A 178 -12.10 -12.68 7.08
CA LEU A 178 -12.68 -12.33 5.79
C LEU A 178 -11.94 -13.09 4.67
N ASP A 179 -12.70 -13.89 3.94
CA ASP A 179 -12.24 -14.73 2.84
C ASP A 179 -12.31 -14.01 1.50
N SER A 180 -13.33 -13.17 1.28
CA SER A 180 -13.48 -12.22 0.16
C SER A 180 -14.52 -11.14 0.49
N LEU A 181 -14.69 -10.16 -0.39
CA LEU A 181 -15.79 -9.20 -0.41
C LEU A 181 -16.66 -9.49 -1.62
N ASP A 182 -17.96 -9.20 -1.53
CA ASP A 182 -18.89 -9.43 -2.64
C ASP A 182 -19.10 -8.15 -3.47
N ALA A 183 -19.13 -6.97 -2.82
CA ALA A 183 -19.18 -5.68 -3.51
C ALA A 183 -18.72 -4.55 -2.59
N VAL A 184 -18.19 -3.48 -3.17
CA VAL A 184 -17.79 -2.27 -2.43
C VAL A 184 -18.15 -1.04 -3.25
N TYR A 185 -18.73 -0.02 -2.62
CA TYR A 185 -18.96 1.27 -3.29
C TYR A 185 -18.86 2.46 -2.33
N GLU A 186 -18.56 3.65 -2.85
CA GLU A 186 -18.60 4.90 -2.11
C GLU A 186 -19.93 5.63 -2.39
N ARG A 187 -20.67 6.02 -1.35
CA ARG A 187 -21.92 6.78 -1.51
C ARG A 187 -21.65 8.22 -1.93
N THR A 188 -22.38 8.72 -2.91
CA THR A 188 -22.26 10.12 -3.37
C THR A 188 -22.78 11.14 -2.34
N SER A 189 -23.71 10.73 -1.48
CA SER A 189 -24.39 11.62 -0.53
C SER A 189 -23.53 12.02 0.67
N ASP A 190 -22.72 11.11 1.22
CA ASP A 190 -21.93 11.34 2.42
C ASP A 190 -20.48 10.81 2.37
N HIS A 191 -20.03 10.34 1.20
CA HIS A 191 -18.70 9.79 0.97
C HIS A 191 -18.31 8.64 1.92
N LYS A 192 -19.30 7.98 2.54
CA LYS A 192 -19.04 6.75 3.28
C LYS A 192 -18.97 5.58 2.33
N ILE A 193 -18.12 4.63 2.70
CA ILE A 193 -17.82 3.47 1.88
C ILE A 193 -18.60 2.29 2.44
N VAL A 194 -19.29 1.56 1.57
CA VAL A 194 -20.14 0.45 1.95
C VAL A 194 -19.54 -0.84 1.42
N PHE A 195 -19.28 -1.78 2.33
CA PHE A 195 -18.74 -3.10 2.03
C PHE A 195 -19.83 -4.15 2.19
N PHE A 196 -19.96 -5.07 1.24
CA PHE A 196 -20.91 -6.19 1.29
C PHE A 196 -20.18 -7.53 1.37
N LYS A 197 -20.72 -8.41 2.19
CA LYS A 197 -20.32 -9.83 2.26
C LYS A 197 -21.47 -10.69 2.78
N GLY A 198 -21.94 -11.60 1.95
CA GLY A 198 -23.11 -12.42 2.17
C GLY A 198 -24.32 -11.55 2.51
N ASP A 199 -25.04 -11.91 3.57
CA ASP A 199 -26.24 -11.19 4.00
C ASP A 199 -25.96 -9.94 4.84
N ARG A 200 -24.70 -9.46 4.87
CA ARG A 200 -24.28 -8.37 5.73
C ARG A 200 -23.57 -7.27 4.97
N TYR A 201 -23.70 -6.05 5.48
CA TYR A 201 -22.96 -4.91 5.01
C TYR A 201 -22.36 -4.10 6.18
N TRP A 202 -21.28 -3.39 5.88
CA TRP A 202 -20.58 -2.49 6.79
C TRP A 202 -20.48 -1.12 6.15
N VAL A 203 -20.66 -0.06 6.94
CA VAL A 203 -20.43 1.31 6.49
C VAL A 203 -19.18 1.85 7.17
N PHE A 204 -18.30 2.42 6.37
CA PHE A 204 -17.02 2.98 6.78
C PHE A 204 -17.01 4.48 6.61
N LYS A 205 -16.48 5.17 7.62
CA LYS A 205 -16.06 6.57 7.52
C LYS A 205 -14.55 6.60 7.61
N ASP A 206 -13.92 7.19 6.60
CA ASP A 206 -12.48 7.03 6.40
C ASP A 206 -12.13 5.53 6.42
N ASN A 207 -11.21 5.12 7.28
CA ASN A 207 -10.72 3.76 7.36
C ASN A 207 -11.32 2.95 8.51
N ASN A 208 -12.35 3.46 9.20
CA ASN A 208 -12.95 2.81 10.36
C ASN A 208 -14.43 2.51 10.10
N VAL A 209 -14.87 1.34 10.56
CA VAL A 209 -16.29 0.97 10.57
C VAL A 209 -17.07 1.91 11.49
N GLU A 210 -18.25 2.32 11.05
CA GLU A 210 -19.19 3.08 11.87
C GLU A 210 -19.83 2.17 12.95
N GLU A 211 -20.33 2.79 14.03
CA GLU A 211 -21.00 2.05 15.10
C GLU A 211 -22.31 1.39 14.62
N GLY A 212 -22.58 0.18 15.13
CA GLY A 212 -23.81 -0.56 14.83
C GLY A 212 -23.78 -1.38 13.54
N TYR A 213 -22.60 -1.59 12.95
CA TYR A 213 -22.35 -2.51 11.84
C TYR A 213 -21.62 -3.78 12.29
N PRO A 214 -21.79 -4.94 11.61
CA PRO A 214 -22.57 -5.13 10.38
C PRO A 214 -24.08 -5.09 10.55
N ARG A 215 -24.79 -4.73 9.48
CA ARG A 215 -26.25 -4.76 9.36
C ARG A 215 -26.71 -5.69 8.23
N PRO A 216 -27.97 -6.14 8.23
CA PRO A 216 -28.46 -7.05 7.19
C PRO A 216 -28.74 -6.32 5.88
N ILE A 217 -28.42 -6.92 4.73
CA ILE A 217 -28.68 -6.31 3.41
C ILE A 217 -30.18 -6.09 3.13
N SER A 218 -31.06 -6.75 3.88
CA SER A 218 -32.50 -6.50 3.87
C SER A 218 -32.86 -5.05 4.23
N ASP A 219 -31.98 -4.30 4.91
CA ASP A 219 -32.15 -2.86 5.17
C ASP A 219 -32.27 -2.05 3.86
N PHE A 220 -31.68 -2.55 2.76
CA PHE A 220 -31.83 -1.98 1.41
C PHE A 220 -33.04 -2.55 0.65
N GLY A 221 -33.71 -3.59 1.16
CA GLY A 221 -34.72 -4.35 0.42
C GLY A 221 -34.14 -5.33 -0.60
N LEU A 222 -32.86 -5.72 -0.45
CA LEU A 222 -32.19 -6.69 -1.31
C LEU A 222 -32.49 -8.14 -0.92
N PRO A 223 -32.47 -9.10 -1.87
CA PRO A 223 -32.64 -10.52 -1.57
C PRO A 223 -31.43 -11.09 -0.81
N LEU A 224 -31.65 -12.17 -0.05
CA LEU A 224 -30.57 -12.89 0.65
C LEU A 224 -29.59 -13.54 -0.33
N GLY A 225 -28.40 -13.86 0.16
CA GLY A 225 -27.31 -14.50 -0.55
C GLY A 225 -26.33 -13.53 -1.21
N GLY A 226 -26.12 -12.33 -0.66
CA GLY A 226 -25.19 -11.35 -1.21
C GLY A 226 -25.64 -10.67 -2.50
N ILE A 227 -24.74 -9.89 -3.08
CA ILE A 227 -24.87 -9.19 -4.35
C ILE A 227 -23.57 -9.35 -5.15
N ASP A 228 -23.63 -9.26 -6.47
CA ASP A 228 -22.46 -9.48 -7.31
C ASP A 228 -21.69 -8.18 -7.54
N ALA A 229 -22.40 -7.06 -7.67
CA ALA A 229 -21.76 -5.76 -7.88
C ALA A 229 -22.59 -4.62 -7.29
N ALA A 230 -21.92 -3.53 -6.95
CA ALA A 230 -22.57 -2.29 -6.52
C ALA A 230 -21.79 -1.07 -6.98
N PHE A 231 -22.49 -0.06 -7.51
CA PHE A 231 -21.88 1.25 -7.73
C PHE A 231 -22.90 2.37 -7.59
N SER A 232 -22.42 3.56 -7.21
CA SER A 232 -23.23 4.77 -7.21
C SER A 232 -23.00 5.59 -8.48
N TRP A 233 -24.09 6.01 -9.13
CA TRP A 233 -24.01 6.82 -10.33
C TRP A 233 -24.26 8.29 -10.02
N ALA A 234 -23.20 9.10 -10.02
CA ALA A 234 -23.30 10.52 -9.67
C ALA A 234 -24.09 11.38 -10.69
N HIS A 235 -24.54 10.82 -11.82
CA HIS A 235 -25.41 11.55 -12.74
C HIS A 235 -26.85 11.70 -12.21
N ASN A 236 -27.31 10.76 -11.39
CA ASN A 236 -28.64 10.80 -10.81
C ASN A 236 -28.67 10.50 -9.31
N ASP A 237 -27.49 10.42 -8.67
CA ASP A 237 -27.33 10.14 -7.25
C ASP A 237 -28.06 8.88 -6.78
N LYS A 238 -28.13 7.87 -7.66
CA LYS A 238 -28.69 6.56 -7.35
C LYS A 238 -27.59 5.52 -7.21
N THR A 239 -27.82 4.57 -6.32
CA THR A 239 -27.00 3.36 -6.19
C THR A 239 -27.62 2.22 -6.96
N TYR A 240 -26.80 1.48 -7.70
CA TYR A 240 -27.20 0.32 -8.47
C TYR A 240 -26.59 -0.92 -7.83
N PHE A 241 -27.42 -1.91 -7.58
CA PHE A 241 -27.00 -3.22 -7.08
C PHE A 241 -27.31 -4.28 -8.14
N PHE A 242 -26.42 -5.25 -8.32
CA PHE A 242 -26.56 -6.31 -9.31
C PHE A 242 -26.55 -7.66 -8.61
N LYS A 243 -27.41 -8.56 -9.08
CA LYS A 243 -27.43 -9.95 -8.67
C LYS A 243 -28.00 -10.81 -9.78
N ASP A 244 -27.26 -11.82 -10.21
CA ASP A 244 -27.60 -12.68 -11.33
C ASP A 244 -27.90 -11.85 -12.60
N ASN A 245 -29.11 -11.97 -13.14
CA ASN A 245 -29.59 -11.23 -14.32
C ASN A 245 -30.50 -10.05 -13.92
N LEU A 246 -30.48 -9.64 -12.66
CA LEU A 246 -31.31 -8.57 -12.12
C LEU A 246 -30.46 -7.44 -11.59
N TYR A 247 -31.02 -6.24 -11.63
CA TYR A 247 -30.44 -5.09 -10.96
C TYR A 247 -31.52 -4.29 -10.23
N TRP A 248 -31.09 -3.62 -9.17
CA TRP A 248 -31.90 -2.76 -8.31
C TRP A 248 -31.37 -1.34 -8.40
N ARG A 249 -32.27 -0.36 -8.32
CA ARG A 249 -31.91 1.05 -8.19
C ARG A 249 -32.42 1.59 -6.88
N TYR A 250 -31.49 2.08 -6.07
CA TYR A 250 -31.73 2.54 -4.71
C TYR A 250 -31.50 4.05 -4.61
N ASP A 251 -32.40 4.71 -3.88
CA ASP A 251 -32.29 6.13 -3.54
C ASP A 251 -31.66 6.27 -2.15
N ASP A 252 -30.43 6.77 -2.10
CA ASP A 252 -29.71 6.99 -0.84
C ASP A 252 -30.29 8.13 0.01
N HIS A 253 -31.00 9.09 -0.60
CA HIS A 253 -31.64 10.20 0.12
C HIS A 253 -32.93 9.74 0.80
N GLU A 254 -33.79 9.06 0.04
CA GLU A 254 -35.07 8.53 0.52
C GLU A 254 -34.90 7.21 1.30
N ARG A 255 -33.71 6.59 1.22
CA ARG A 255 -33.35 5.30 1.81
C ARG A 255 -34.33 4.19 1.45
N ARG A 256 -34.64 4.06 0.16
CA ARG A 256 -35.55 3.03 -0.37
C ARG A 256 -35.24 2.66 -1.81
N MET A 257 -35.68 1.48 -2.20
CA MET A 257 -35.69 1.06 -3.60
C MET A 257 -36.68 1.88 -4.41
N ASP A 258 -36.27 2.27 -5.62
CA ASP A 258 -37.15 2.93 -6.57
C ASP A 258 -38.26 1.96 -7.04
N VAL A 259 -39.44 2.51 -7.31
CA VAL A 259 -40.59 1.73 -7.81
C VAL A 259 -40.25 1.12 -9.17
N GLY A 260 -40.60 -0.16 -9.37
CA GLY A 260 -40.35 -0.89 -10.62
C GLY A 260 -39.05 -1.68 -10.65
N TYR A 261 -38.32 -1.75 -9.53
CA TYR A 261 -37.14 -2.60 -9.36
C TYR A 261 -37.43 -3.81 -8.45
N PRO A 262 -36.76 -4.97 -8.67
CA PRO A 262 -35.68 -5.21 -9.64
C PRO A 262 -36.13 -5.21 -11.10
N SER A 263 -35.18 -4.99 -12.00
CA SER A 263 -35.35 -5.04 -13.46
C SER A 263 -34.26 -5.93 -14.08
N GLU A 264 -34.45 -6.38 -15.32
CA GLU A 264 -33.51 -7.25 -16.02
C GLU A 264 -32.27 -6.49 -16.51
N THR A 265 -31.08 -7.10 -16.38
CA THR A 265 -29.81 -6.53 -16.82
C THR A 265 -29.70 -6.37 -18.34
N LEU A 266 -30.58 -6.98 -19.13
CA LEU A 266 -30.64 -6.89 -20.60
C LEU A 266 -30.73 -5.44 -21.14
N LEU A 267 -31.14 -4.48 -20.31
CA LEU A 267 -31.12 -3.06 -20.65
C LEU A 267 -29.70 -2.48 -20.72
N TRP A 268 -28.72 -3.11 -20.06
CA TRP A 268 -27.30 -2.76 -20.10
C TRP A 268 -26.62 -3.43 -21.29
N LYS A 269 -26.77 -2.83 -22.48
CA LYS A 269 -26.23 -3.38 -23.72
C LYS A 269 -24.70 -3.48 -23.69
N GLY A 270 -24.19 -4.66 -24.06
CA GLY A 270 -22.75 -4.91 -24.20
C GLY A 270 -22.07 -5.42 -22.92
N ILE A 271 -22.80 -5.53 -21.81
CA ILE A 271 -22.29 -6.06 -20.55
C ILE A 271 -22.56 -7.57 -20.47
N PRO A 272 -21.55 -8.41 -20.13
CA PRO A 272 -21.76 -9.83 -19.89
C PRO A 272 -22.68 -10.06 -18.68
N SER A 273 -23.49 -11.12 -18.76
CA SER A 273 -24.36 -11.58 -17.67
C SER A 273 -23.98 -13.02 -17.31
N PRO A 274 -23.73 -13.36 -16.04
CA PRO A 274 -23.76 -12.49 -14.86
C PRO A 274 -22.58 -11.51 -14.82
N LEU A 275 -22.80 -10.39 -14.13
CA LEU A 275 -21.78 -9.38 -13.87
C LEU A 275 -20.91 -9.85 -12.69
N ASP A 276 -19.59 -9.81 -12.84
CA ASP A 276 -18.67 -10.13 -11.74
C ASP A 276 -18.51 -8.93 -10.79
N ASP A 277 -18.44 -7.71 -11.36
CA ASP A 277 -18.23 -6.48 -10.59
C ASP A 277 -18.44 -5.21 -11.43
N ALA A 278 -18.61 -4.06 -10.77
CA ALA A 278 -18.70 -2.76 -11.43
C ALA A 278 -18.23 -1.62 -10.54
N MET A 279 -17.48 -0.69 -11.13
CA MET A 279 -17.20 0.61 -10.51
C MET A 279 -17.33 1.72 -11.55
N ARG A 280 -17.63 2.93 -11.07
CA ARG A 280 -17.54 4.15 -11.87
C ARG A 280 -16.10 4.67 -11.86
N TRP A 281 -15.59 5.11 -13.01
CA TRP A 281 -14.34 5.89 -13.07
C TRP A 281 -14.60 7.40 -13.25
N SER A 282 -13.59 8.23 -12.96
CA SER A 282 -13.73 9.69 -12.87
C SER A 282 -13.97 10.39 -14.22
N ASP A 283 -13.78 9.72 -15.34
CA ASP A 283 -14.11 10.21 -16.69
C ASP A 283 -15.60 10.03 -17.06
N GLY A 284 -16.40 9.39 -16.20
CA GLY A 284 -17.82 9.21 -16.42
C GLY A 284 -18.17 8.06 -17.38
N GLU A 285 -17.16 7.40 -17.96
CA GLU A 285 -17.34 6.10 -18.59
C GLU A 285 -17.57 5.09 -17.45
N SER A 286 -18.75 4.48 -17.47
CA SER A 286 -19.19 3.45 -16.53
C SER A 286 -19.21 2.12 -17.26
#